data_AF-A0A1Q3QZE4-F1
#
_entry.id   AF-A0A1Q3QZE4-F1
#
_cell.length_a   1.000
_cell.length_b   1.000
_cell.length_c   1.000
_cell.angle_alpha   90.00
_cell.angle_beta   90.00
_cell.angle_gamma   90.00
#
_symmetry.space_group_name_H-M   'P 1'
#
loop_
_entity.id
_entity.type
_entity.pdbx_description
1 polymer ?
#
loop_
_entity_poly.entity_id
_entity_poly.type
_entity_poly.pdbx_seq_one_letter_code
_entity_poly.pdbx_strand_id
1 'polypeptide(L)'
;MPVLTERRLLTLAFNAMLAVALLAALVLGWRFVGGPPAVDGPPAVRVARLPPGGFAWVGAPTDARYLPEGLRVQDAGRIALLLLREPDGRLRAFYLPRQDGRASVPVAASPAVAGIPCEDVAPDFRQGDIACRQTAAGFDFAARHRWSLQGRALSPGTPELFAVPGQERDGDWVPQPLRH
;
A
#
# COMPACT_ATOMS: atom_id res chain seq x y z
N MET A 1 -22.08 -58.16 33.54
CA MET A 1 -21.47 -57.04 32.78
C MET A 1 -22.53 -56.55 31.80
N PRO A 2 -23.20 -55.40 32.03
CA PRO A 2 -24.29 -54.96 31.16
C PRO A 2 -23.69 -54.34 29.89
N VAL A 3 -24.16 -54.82 28.75
CA VAL A 3 -23.84 -54.31 27.41
C VAL A 3 -24.35 -52.86 27.35
N LEU A 4 -23.42 -51.91 27.36
CA LEU A 4 -23.72 -50.52 26.98
C LEU A 4 -24.26 -50.57 25.56
N THR A 5 -25.58 -50.38 25.45
CA THR A 5 -26.36 -50.60 24.24
C THR A 5 -25.78 -49.71 23.15
N GLU A 6 -25.42 -50.29 22.01
CA GLU A 6 -24.78 -49.69 20.83
C GLU A 6 -25.33 -48.29 20.46
N ARG A 7 -26.64 -48.08 20.68
CA ARG A 7 -27.32 -46.78 20.56
C ARG A 7 -26.71 -45.67 21.42
N ARG A 8 -26.34 -45.93 22.68
CA ARG A 8 -25.70 -44.94 23.57
C ARG A 8 -24.31 -44.54 23.09
N LEU A 9 -23.54 -45.49 22.54
CA LEU A 9 -22.22 -45.22 21.96
C LEU A 9 -22.34 -44.34 20.71
N LEU A 10 -23.33 -44.63 19.85
CA LEU A 10 -23.62 -43.82 18.66
C LEU A 10 -24.07 -42.40 19.02
N THR A 11 -24.94 -42.24 20.03
CA THR A 11 -25.37 -40.91 20.50
C THR A 11 -24.21 -40.11 21.11
N LEU A 12 -23.33 -40.76 21.87
CA LEU A 12 -22.13 -40.12 22.42
C LEU A 12 -21.16 -39.66 21.31
N ALA A 13 -20.91 -40.51 20.32
CA ALA A 13 -20.05 -40.17 19.18
C ALA A 13 -20.63 -39.00 18.36
N PHE A 14 -21.94 -39.01 18.13
CA PHE A 14 -22.62 -37.92 17.42
C PHE A 14 -22.55 -36.59 18.17
N ASN A 15 -22.81 -36.61 19.49
CA ASN A 15 -22.71 -35.41 20.32
C ASN A 15 -21.29 -34.87 20.39
N ALA A 16 -20.28 -35.74 20.44
CA ALA A 16 -18.88 -35.35 20.40
C ALA A 16 -18.51 -34.69 19.07
N MET A 17 -18.93 -35.26 17.94
CA MET A 17 -18.72 -34.66 16.61
C MET A 17 -19.41 -33.30 16.48
N LEU A 18 -20.63 -33.17 17.00
CA LEU A 18 -21.37 -31.91 16.96
C LEU A 18 -20.69 -30.82 17.81
N ALA A 19 -20.19 -31.19 18.99
CA ALA A 19 -19.45 -30.28 19.85
C ALA A 19 -18.15 -29.80 19.18
N VAL A 20 -17.42 -30.70 18.52
CA VAL A 20 -16.22 -30.34 17.75
C VAL A 20 -16.56 -29.41 16.58
N ALA A 21 -17.63 -29.69 15.84
CA ALA A 21 -18.07 -28.84 14.73
C ALA A 21 -18.45 -27.43 15.20
N LEU A 22 -19.16 -27.32 16.33
CA LEU A 22 -19.51 -26.02 16.92
C LEU A 22 -18.27 -25.27 17.41
N LEU A 23 -17.31 -25.94 18.05
CA LEU A 23 -16.04 -25.33 18.45
C LEU A 23 -15.25 -24.84 17.23
N ALA A 24 -15.16 -25.64 16.17
CA ALA A 24 -14.48 -25.26 14.93
C ALA A 24 -15.14 -24.04 14.28
N ALA A 25 -16.48 -24.04 14.18
CA ALA A 25 -17.24 -22.92 13.64
C ALA A 25 -17.06 -21.65 14.50
N LEU A 26 -17.02 -21.78 15.82
CA LEU A 26 -16.82 -20.66 16.73
C LEU A 26 -15.40 -20.09 16.61
N VAL A 27 -14.38 -20.94 16.51
CA VAL A 27 -12.99 -20.53 16.26
C VAL A 27 -12.87 -19.83 14.91
N LEU A 28 -13.45 -20.39 13.84
CA LEU A 28 -13.46 -19.80 12.51
C LEU A 28 -14.20 -18.45 12.50
N GLY A 29 -15.36 -18.36 13.14
CA GLY A 29 -16.12 -17.13 13.32
C GLY A 29 -15.32 -16.07 14.09
N TRP A 30 -14.61 -16.47 15.14
CA TRP A 30 -13.75 -15.56 15.91
C TRP A 30 -12.57 -15.03 15.08
N ARG A 31 -11.96 -15.87 14.24
CA ARG A 31 -10.91 -15.42 13.30
C ARG A 31 -11.45 -14.48 12.23
N PHE A 32 -12.71 -14.64 11.83
CA PHE A 32 -13.34 -13.76 10.84
C PHE A 32 -13.76 -12.41 11.44
N VAL A 33 -14.25 -12.41 12.68
CA VAL A 33 -14.66 -11.19 13.40
C VAL A 33 -13.45 -10.41 13.93
N GLY A 34 -12.36 -11.09 14.30
CA GLY A 34 -11.14 -10.48 14.86
C GLY A 34 -10.32 -9.63 13.90
N GLY A 35 -10.66 -9.61 12.59
CA GLY A 35 -9.85 -8.96 11.57
C GLY A 35 -8.46 -9.60 11.40
N PRO A 36 -7.68 -9.20 10.38
CA PRO A 36 -6.27 -9.58 10.35
C PRO A 36 -5.60 -9.08 11.64
N PRO A 37 -4.73 -9.88 12.27
CA PRO A 37 -4.00 -9.43 13.46
C PRO A 37 -3.31 -8.11 13.14
N ALA A 38 -3.45 -7.12 14.02
CA ALA A 38 -2.63 -5.92 13.96
C ALA A 38 -1.17 -6.41 14.02
N VAL A 39 -0.49 -6.38 12.87
CA VAL A 39 0.90 -6.80 12.80
C VAL A 39 1.68 -5.73 13.56
N ASP A 40 2.10 -6.06 14.79
CA ASP A 40 3.00 -5.21 15.56
C ASP A 40 4.33 -5.09 14.79
N GLY A 41 4.48 -4.04 14.01
CA GLY A 41 5.64 -3.82 13.16
C GLY A 41 5.51 -2.58 12.26
N PRO A 42 6.62 -2.10 11.68
CA PRO A 42 6.54 -1.08 10.64
C PRO A 42 5.71 -1.61 9.45
N PRO A 43 4.93 -0.76 8.79
CA PRO A 43 4.18 -1.16 7.61
C PRO A 43 5.16 -1.67 6.55
N ALA A 44 4.93 -2.85 5.98
CA ALA A 44 5.85 -3.45 5.02
C ALA A 44 5.15 -3.69 3.68
N VAL A 45 5.87 -3.46 2.58
CA VAL A 45 5.37 -3.73 1.23
C VAL A 45 6.19 -4.84 0.59
N ARG A 46 5.54 -5.93 0.17
CA ARG A 46 6.23 -7.01 -0.54
C ARG A 46 6.77 -6.52 -1.90
N VAL A 47 8.10 -6.50 -2.04
CA VAL A 47 8.81 -6.04 -3.25
C VAL A 47 9.68 -7.11 -3.91
N ALA A 48 9.72 -8.33 -3.34
CA ALA A 48 10.46 -9.47 -3.87
C ALA A 48 10.10 -9.83 -5.33
N ARG A 49 8.89 -9.49 -5.76
CA ARG A 49 8.40 -9.71 -7.14
C ARG A 49 8.44 -8.46 -8.02
N LEU A 50 8.94 -7.33 -7.52
CA LEU A 50 9.07 -6.10 -8.29
C LEU A 50 10.38 -6.17 -9.11
N PRO A 51 10.32 -6.32 -10.45
CA PRO A 51 11.52 -6.45 -11.27
C PRO A 51 12.28 -5.12 -11.35
N PRO A 52 13.58 -5.13 -11.70
CA PRO A 52 14.30 -3.92 -12.09
C PRO A 52 13.60 -3.21 -13.25
N GLY A 53 13.50 -1.88 -13.19
CA GLY A 53 12.70 -1.10 -14.14
C GLY A 53 11.19 -1.27 -13.96
N GLY A 54 10.74 -1.72 -12.78
CA GLY A 54 9.34 -1.90 -12.43
C GLY A 54 8.88 -0.92 -11.36
N PHE A 55 7.57 -0.70 -11.24
CA PHE A 55 6.98 0.10 -10.18
C PHE A 55 5.65 -0.49 -9.68
N ALA A 56 5.23 -0.07 -8.49
CA ALA A 56 3.97 -0.44 -7.88
C ALA A 56 3.35 0.74 -7.13
N TRP A 57 2.04 0.85 -7.19
CA TRP A 57 1.25 1.76 -6.37
C TRP A 57 0.75 1.04 -5.12
N VAL A 58 0.94 1.67 -3.97
CA VAL A 58 0.50 1.14 -2.67
C VAL A 58 -0.31 2.20 -1.94
N GLY A 59 -1.24 1.77 -1.08
CA GLY A 59 -1.89 2.66 -0.13
C GLY A 59 -0.88 3.22 0.87
N ALA A 60 -1.13 4.42 1.38
CA ALA A 60 -0.32 4.93 2.47
C ALA A 60 -0.55 4.14 3.77
N PRO A 61 0.44 4.10 4.67
CA PRO A 61 0.29 3.48 5.98
C PRO A 61 -0.83 4.08 6.82
N THR A 62 -1.40 3.29 7.72
CA THR A 62 -2.40 3.71 8.70
C THR A 62 -1.80 4.12 10.04
N ASP A 63 -0.49 4.32 10.11
CA ASP A 63 0.23 4.77 11.31
C ASP A 63 0.82 6.16 11.06
N ALA A 64 0.48 7.10 11.95
CA ALA A 64 0.85 8.50 11.87
C ALA A 64 2.37 8.72 11.76
N ARG A 65 3.20 7.85 12.35
CA ARG A 65 4.66 7.96 12.33
C ARG A 65 5.27 7.88 10.93
N TYR A 66 4.53 7.35 9.95
CA TYR A 66 4.96 7.20 8.57
C TYR A 66 4.24 8.15 7.61
N LEU A 67 3.37 9.02 8.15
CA LEU A 67 2.62 9.99 7.38
C LEU A 67 3.34 11.34 7.34
N PRO A 68 3.28 12.07 6.21
CA PRO A 68 3.82 13.42 6.10
C PRO A 68 3.20 14.36 7.15
N GLU A 69 3.94 15.40 7.53
CA GLU A 69 3.44 16.41 8.46
C GLU A 69 2.12 17.04 7.96
N GLY A 70 1.19 17.25 8.89
CA GLY A 70 -0.13 17.81 8.61
C GLY A 70 -1.17 16.81 8.12
N LEU A 71 -0.81 15.55 7.81
CA LEU A 71 -1.76 14.48 7.54
C LEU A 71 -2.11 13.70 8.79
N ARG A 72 -3.41 13.47 8.99
CA ARG A 72 -3.93 12.56 10.03
C ARG A 72 -4.12 11.17 9.44
N VAL A 73 -4.20 10.16 10.30
CA VAL A 73 -4.45 8.77 9.86
C VAL A 73 -5.73 8.64 9.03
N GLN A 74 -6.80 9.36 9.39
CA GLN A 74 -8.04 9.41 8.62
C GLN A 74 -7.88 9.96 7.19
N ASP A 75 -6.83 10.76 6.97
CA ASP A 75 -6.53 11.39 5.68
C ASP A 75 -5.51 10.59 4.86
N ALA A 76 -5.02 9.45 5.37
CA ALA A 76 -4.03 8.61 4.67
C ALA A 76 -4.52 8.14 3.28
N GLY A 77 -5.83 7.97 3.10
CA GLY A 77 -6.42 7.64 1.80
C GLY A 77 -6.25 8.72 0.72
N ARG A 78 -5.87 9.95 1.11
CA ARG A 78 -5.60 11.08 0.21
C ARG A 78 -4.19 11.09 -0.35
N ILE A 79 -3.37 10.09 -0.04
CA ILE A 79 -2.04 9.91 -0.61
C ILE A 79 -1.83 8.47 -1.09
N ALA A 80 -0.92 8.33 -2.04
CA ALA A 80 -0.47 7.07 -2.61
C ALA A 80 1.05 6.95 -2.43
N LEU A 81 1.53 5.75 -2.14
CA LEU A 81 2.96 5.44 -2.16
C LEU A 81 3.31 4.87 -3.54
N LEU A 82 4.17 5.58 -4.28
CA LEU A 82 4.85 5.06 -5.46
C LEU A 82 6.11 4.34 -5.01
N LEU A 83 6.22 3.04 -5.25
CA LEU A 83 7.47 2.28 -5.13
C LEU A 83 8.00 1.98 -6.53
N LEU A 84 9.25 2.32 -6.80
CA LEU A 84 9.90 1.99 -8.06
C LEU A 84 11.25 1.32 -7.79
N ARG A 85 11.58 0.33 -8.63
CA ARG A 85 12.89 -0.32 -8.66
C ARG A 85 13.62 0.17 -9.90
N GLU A 86 14.69 0.92 -9.70
CA GLU A 86 15.56 1.37 -10.78
C GLU A 86 16.20 0.17 -11.52
N PRO A 87 16.73 0.36 -12.74
CA PRO A 87 17.40 -0.71 -13.49
C PRO A 87 18.61 -1.30 -12.78
N ASP A 88 19.26 -0.53 -11.90
CA ASP A 88 20.37 -0.98 -11.05
C ASP A 88 19.90 -1.81 -9.83
N GLY A 89 18.58 -2.00 -9.67
CA GLY A 89 17.98 -2.76 -8.58
C GLY A 89 17.61 -1.92 -7.35
N ARG A 90 18.00 -0.64 -7.28
CA ARG A 90 17.73 0.22 -6.13
C ARG A 90 16.24 0.56 -6.03
N LEU A 91 15.69 0.46 -4.82
CA LEU A 91 14.31 0.88 -4.54
C LEU A 91 14.24 2.35 -4.15
N ARG A 92 13.21 3.03 -4.66
CA ARG A 92 12.82 4.38 -4.27
C ARG A 92 11.33 4.42 -3.99
N ALA A 93 10.96 5.33 -3.10
CA ALA A 93 9.59 5.49 -2.68
C ALA A 93 9.22 6.98 -2.61
N PHE A 94 8.02 7.32 -3.08
CA PHE A 94 7.52 8.69 -3.07
C PHE A 94 6.05 8.73 -2.65
N TYR A 95 5.67 9.71 -1.84
CA TYR A 95 4.25 10.01 -1.62
C TYR A 95 3.76 10.98 -2.69
N LEU A 96 2.64 10.64 -3.31
CA LEU A 96 1.90 11.52 -4.21
C LEU A 96 0.48 11.71 -3.67
N PRO A 97 -0.13 12.89 -3.92
CA PRO A 97 -1.53 13.09 -3.59
C PRO A 97 -2.41 12.13 -4.39
N ARG A 98 -3.52 11.71 -3.81
CA ARG A 98 -4.50 10.79 -4.40
C ARG A 98 -5.88 11.44 -4.43
N GLN A 99 -6.54 11.35 -5.57
CA GLN A 99 -7.91 11.81 -5.81
C GLN A 99 -8.68 10.73 -6.56
N ASP A 100 -9.94 10.50 -6.16
CA ASP A 100 -10.82 9.50 -6.77
C ASP A 100 -10.17 8.11 -6.93
N GLY A 101 -9.38 7.72 -5.91
CA GLY A 101 -8.67 6.45 -5.85
C GLY A 101 -7.39 6.37 -6.69
N ARG A 102 -7.00 7.43 -7.40
CA ARG A 102 -5.81 7.46 -8.29
C ARG A 102 -4.78 8.48 -7.85
N ALA A 103 -3.51 8.22 -8.15
CA ALA A 103 -2.46 9.21 -7.94
C ALA A 103 -2.72 10.45 -8.81
N SER A 104 -2.48 11.62 -8.26
CA SER A 104 -2.64 12.93 -8.88
C SER A 104 -1.28 13.63 -8.92
N VAL A 105 -1.15 14.61 -9.82
CA VAL A 105 0.09 15.35 -10.05
C VAL A 105 0.34 16.33 -8.89
N PRO A 106 1.46 16.23 -8.16
CA PRO A 106 1.80 17.18 -7.10
C PRO A 106 1.99 18.60 -7.63
N VAL A 107 1.40 19.57 -6.92
CA VAL A 107 1.56 21.02 -7.17
C VAL A 107 2.29 21.76 -6.06
N ALA A 108 2.57 21.07 -4.96
CA ALA A 108 3.36 21.56 -3.84
C ALA A 108 4.35 20.50 -3.37
N ALA A 109 5.37 20.91 -2.61
CA ALA A 109 6.37 19.99 -2.04
C ALA A 109 5.79 19.05 -0.97
N SER A 110 4.57 19.33 -0.47
CA SER A 110 3.87 18.46 0.47
C SER A 110 2.79 17.64 -0.26
N PRO A 111 2.77 16.31 -0.08
CA PRO A 111 1.75 15.43 -0.67
C PRO A 111 0.39 15.56 0.04
N ALA A 112 0.32 16.30 1.16
CA ALA A 112 -0.94 16.62 1.84
C ALA A 112 -1.82 17.61 1.05
N VAL A 113 -1.19 18.38 0.16
CA VAL A 113 -1.87 19.31 -0.73
C VAL A 113 -2.49 18.52 -1.88
N ALA A 114 -3.76 18.81 -2.19
CA ALA A 114 -4.45 18.18 -3.31
C ALA A 114 -3.70 18.45 -4.63
N GLY A 115 -3.45 17.40 -5.41
CA GLY A 115 -2.82 17.49 -6.73
C GLY A 115 -3.77 17.89 -7.86
N ILE A 116 -3.26 17.86 -9.09
CA ILE A 116 -4.07 17.97 -10.31
C ILE A 116 -4.49 16.55 -10.74
N PRO A 117 -5.77 16.32 -11.07
CA PRO A 117 -6.22 15.04 -11.59
C PRO A 117 -5.38 14.56 -12.78
N CYS A 118 -4.98 13.29 -12.75
CA CYS A 118 -4.36 12.59 -13.86
C CYS A 118 -4.73 11.12 -13.78
N GLU A 119 -5.07 10.52 -14.92
CA GLU A 119 -5.53 9.13 -14.95
C GLU A 119 -4.40 8.10 -14.85
N ASP A 120 -3.20 8.48 -15.32
CA ASP A 120 -2.02 7.61 -15.42
C ASP A 120 -0.74 8.39 -15.09
N VAL A 121 -0.55 8.72 -13.82
CA VAL A 121 0.77 9.13 -13.33
C VAL A 121 1.62 7.87 -13.18
N ALA A 122 2.70 7.78 -13.96
CA ALA A 122 3.54 6.59 -13.97
C ALA A 122 5.00 6.92 -14.32
N PRO A 123 5.96 6.12 -13.81
CA PRO A 123 7.33 6.11 -14.32
C PRO A 123 7.43 5.58 -15.75
N ASP A 124 8.28 6.20 -16.57
CA ASP A 124 8.81 5.65 -17.82
C ASP A 124 10.33 5.46 -17.68
N PHE A 125 10.75 4.21 -17.50
CA PHE A 125 12.17 3.87 -17.30
C PHE A 125 13.02 4.02 -18.57
N ARG A 126 12.41 4.09 -19.76
CA ARG A 126 13.14 4.36 -21.01
C ARG A 126 13.43 5.85 -21.14
N GLN A 127 12.45 6.69 -20.79
CA GLN A 127 12.61 8.14 -20.79
C GLN A 127 13.35 8.66 -19.54
N GLY A 128 13.38 7.86 -18.47
CA GLY A 128 14.05 8.21 -17.22
C GLY A 128 13.24 9.19 -16.36
N ASP A 129 11.91 9.24 -16.54
CA ASP A 129 11.05 10.19 -15.89
C ASP A 129 9.79 9.56 -15.26
N ILE A 130 9.07 10.38 -14.52
CA ILE A 130 7.75 10.15 -13.96
C ILE A 130 6.91 11.33 -14.44
N ALA A 131 5.74 11.05 -15.00
CA ALA A 131 4.87 12.10 -15.54
C ALA A 131 3.42 11.65 -15.56
N CYS A 132 2.52 12.61 -15.78
CA CYS A 132 1.17 12.29 -16.24
C CYS A 132 1.23 11.87 -17.71
N ARG A 133 0.87 10.63 -18.01
CA ARG A 133 0.93 10.06 -19.38
C ARG A 133 -0.37 10.19 -20.15
N GLN A 134 -1.37 10.85 -19.57
CA GLN A 134 -2.67 11.01 -20.18
C GLN A 134 -2.60 11.90 -21.44
N THR A 135 -3.21 11.44 -22.52
CA THR A 135 -3.21 12.15 -23.82
C THR A 135 -4.58 12.78 -24.16
N ALA A 136 -5.57 12.66 -23.28
CA ALA A 136 -6.89 13.26 -23.46
C ALA A 136 -6.86 14.79 -23.24
N ALA A 137 -7.73 15.50 -23.95
CA ALA A 137 -7.87 16.95 -23.81
C ALA A 137 -8.29 17.34 -22.37
N GLY A 138 -7.72 18.43 -21.85
CA GLY A 138 -8.00 18.92 -20.49
C GLY A 138 -6.98 18.49 -19.43
N PHE A 139 -6.04 17.61 -19.77
CA PHE A 139 -4.94 17.18 -18.90
C PHE A 139 -3.60 17.85 -19.24
N ASP A 140 -3.60 18.84 -20.14
CA ASP A 140 -2.39 19.53 -20.62
C ASP A 140 -1.58 20.16 -19.50
N PHE A 141 -2.23 20.59 -18.42
CA PHE A 141 -1.54 21.14 -17.26
C PHE A 141 -0.83 20.03 -16.46
N ALA A 142 -1.49 18.89 -16.23
CA ALA A 142 -0.92 17.73 -15.57
C ALA A 142 0.30 17.17 -16.32
N ALA A 143 0.22 17.10 -17.66
CA ALA A 143 1.28 16.60 -18.53
C ALA A 143 2.56 17.45 -18.55
N ARG A 144 2.50 18.72 -18.12
CA ARG A 144 3.69 19.60 -18.04
C ARG A 144 4.63 19.23 -16.91
N HIS A 145 4.11 18.57 -15.87
CA HIS A 145 4.90 18.21 -14.70
C HIS A 145 5.63 16.89 -14.94
N ARG A 146 6.96 16.95 -14.82
CA ARG A 146 7.85 15.82 -15.01
C ARG A 146 8.87 15.77 -13.89
N TRP A 147 9.19 14.56 -13.47
CA TRP A 147 10.22 14.28 -12.50
C TRP A 147 11.17 13.23 -13.02
N SER A 148 12.43 13.26 -12.61
CA SER A 148 13.34 12.13 -12.80
C SER A 148 12.88 10.94 -11.96
N LEU A 149 13.40 9.74 -12.26
CA LEU A 149 13.20 8.55 -11.40
C LEU A 149 13.72 8.74 -9.96
N GLN A 150 14.56 9.75 -9.71
CA GLN A 150 15.03 10.11 -8.37
C GLN A 150 14.09 11.09 -7.65
N GLY A 151 12.97 11.45 -8.27
CA GLY A 151 12.00 12.41 -7.73
C GLY A 151 12.34 13.86 -7.97
N ARG A 152 13.43 14.14 -8.73
CA ARG A 152 13.85 15.51 -9.03
C ARG A 152 12.97 16.17 -10.08
N ALA A 153 12.51 17.39 -9.87
CA ALA A 153 11.75 18.16 -10.85
C ALA A 153 12.56 18.38 -12.14
N LEU A 154 11.95 18.05 -13.28
CA LEU A 154 12.55 18.25 -14.61
C LEU A 154 11.92 19.43 -15.36
N SER A 155 10.70 19.82 -14.97
CA SER A 155 9.96 20.91 -15.60
C SER A 155 9.91 22.16 -14.71
N PRO A 156 9.98 23.39 -15.26
CA PRO A 156 9.83 24.62 -14.48
C PRO A 156 8.51 24.66 -13.69
N GLY A 157 8.55 25.20 -12.48
CA GLY A 157 7.37 25.33 -11.61
C GLY A 157 6.83 24.01 -11.05
N THR A 158 7.54 22.89 -11.24
CA THR A 158 7.19 21.60 -10.67
C THR A 158 7.89 21.42 -9.31
N PRO A 159 7.18 21.04 -8.24
CA PRO A 159 7.81 20.77 -6.95
C PRO A 159 8.61 19.46 -7.00
N GLU A 160 9.56 19.28 -6.09
CA GLU A 160 10.20 17.97 -5.90
C GLU A 160 9.20 16.92 -5.40
N LEU A 161 9.37 15.65 -5.78
CA LEU A 161 8.56 14.58 -5.19
C LEU A 161 8.94 14.37 -3.72
N PHE A 162 7.93 14.14 -2.88
CA PHE A 162 8.14 13.84 -1.47
C PHE A 162 8.72 12.43 -1.32
N ALA A 163 10.03 12.32 -1.10
CA ALA A 163 10.72 11.05 -0.91
C ALA A 163 10.34 10.41 0.42
N VAL A 164 10.08 9.10 0.40
CA VAL A 164 9.81 8.31 1.61
C VAL A 164 11.06 7.48 1.92
N PRO A 165 11.76 7.75 3.03
CA PRO A 165 12.90 6.95 3.44
C PRO A 165 12.46 5.54 3.80
N GLY A 166 13.25 4.56 3.39
CA GLY A 166 12.98 3.15 3.65
C GLY A 166 14.06 2.26 3.08
N GLN A 167 13.99 0.96 3.36
CA GLN A 167 14.97 -0.01 2.92
C GLN A 167 14.34 -1.37 2.66
N GLU A 168 14.96 -2.14 1.77
CA GLU A 168 14.59 -3.53 1.53
C GLU A 168 15.16 -4.43 2.64
N ARG A 169 14.32 -5.32 3.18
CA ARG A 169 14.67 -6.37 4.16
C ARG A 169 13.87 -7.62 3.81
N ASP A 170 14.54 -8.73 3.57
CA ASP A 170 13.92 -10.05 3.30
C ASP A 170 12.85 -10.04 2.17
N GLY A 171 13.03 -9.17 1.18
CA GLY A 171 12.12 -9.01 0.04
C GLY A 171 10.91 -8.10 0.31
N ASP A 172 10.90 -7.41 1.46
CA ASP A 172 9.92 -6.39 1.80
C ASP A 172 10.59 -5.01 1.87
N TRP A 173 9.91 -3.98 1.38
CA TRP A 173 10.33 -2.61 1.59
C TRP A 173 9.68 -2.10 2.88
N VAL A 174 10.52 -1.59 3.78
CA VAL A 174 10.14 -1.11 5.09
C VAL A 174 10.45 0.39 5.16
N PRO A 175 9.43 1.27 5.32
CA PRO A 175 9.62 2.68 5.51
C PRO A 175 10.27 2.96 6.86
N GLN A 176 10.99 4.07 6.91
CA GLN A 176 11.45 4.66 8.17
C GLN A 176 10.39 5.66 8.66
N PRO A 177 10.24 5.84 9.99
CA PRO A 177 9.42 6.91 10.52
C PRO A 177 9.86 8.26 9.97
N LEU A 178 8.90 9.10 9.57
CA LEU A 178 9.18 10.47 9.19
C LEU A 178 9.45 11.25 10.48
N ARG A 179 10.58 11.95 10.51
CA ARG A 179 10.88 12.85 11.63
C ARG A 179 10.05 14.11 11.44
N HIS A 180 9.20 14.41 12.42
CA HIS A 180 8.52 15.69 12.57
C HIS A 180 9.38 16.64 13.39
#